data_AF-A0A3D0DXK8-F1
#
_entry.id   AF-A0A3D0DXK8-F1
#
_cell.length_a   1.000
_cell.length_b   1.000
_cell.length_c   1.000
_cell.angle_alpha   90.00
_cell.angle_beta   90.00
_cell.angle_gamma   90.00
#
_symmetry.space_group_name_H-M   'P 1'
#
loop_
_entity.id
_entity.type
_entity.pdbx_description
1 polymer ?
#
loop_
_entity_poly.entity_id
_entity_poly.type
_entity_poly.pdbx_seq_one_letter_code
_entity_poly.pdbx_strand_id
1 'polypeptide(L)'
;MSKRKPMDKEQARERRNRLLETAAAAELSITEGVREMRAIAGMTQEEFARHRGVSARVIKGIELGQANPTVATLNQIGQFFGLEVGFVPIRRATALVQAEPASQPTPADSIHPPSSTVTGKFKMPSQEQIQKLAYTMLENAFREAFEKGFRIGMDDAAAMLEEADKPAVSGCDKEPQDTNAYKKGKAGRS
;
A
#
# COMPACT_ATOMS: atom_id res chain seq x y z
N MET A 1 27.21 -12.92 13.19
CA MET A 1 26.00 -12.96 12.35
C MET A 1 25.85 -14.37 11.78
N SER A 2 24.74 -15.06 12.06
CA SER A 2 24.56 -16.45 11.61
C SER A 2 24.41 -16.48 10.09
N LYS A 3 25.24 -17.27 9.40
CA LYS A 3 25.18 -17.43 7.94
C LYS A 3 23.87 -18.15 7.60
N ARG A 4 22.92 -17.45 6.98
CA ARG A 4 21.70 -18.08 6.47
C ARG A 4 22.09 -19.08 5.38
N LYS A 5 21.57 -20.30 5.47
CA LYS A 5 21.69 -21.28 4.39
C LYS A 5 20.89 -20.74 3.20
N PRO A 6 21.49 -20.55 2.02
CA PRO A 6 20.73 -20.18 0.83
C PRO A 6 19.68 -21.27 0.55
N MET A 7 18.46 -20.85 0.21
CA MET A 7 17.40 -21.78 -0.19
C MET A 7 17.87 -22.59 -1.41
N ASP A 8 17.47 -23.85 -1.46
CA ASP A 8 17.68 -24.66 -2.65
C ASP A 8 16.93 -24.06 -3.85
N LYS A 9 17.53 -24.15 -5.04
CA LYS A 9 17.03 -23.47 -6.25
C LYS A 9 15.68 -24.03 -6.67
N GLU A 10 15.43 -25.32 -6.46
CA GLU A 10 14.14 -25.94 -6.76
C GLU A 10 13.07 -25.46 -5.79
N GLN A 11 13.37 -25.42 -4.49
CA GLN A 11 12.47 -24.88 -3.46
C GLN A 11 12.11 -23.41 -3.71
N ALA A 12 13.07 -22.59 -4.14
CA ALA A 12 12.82 -21.19 -4.47
C ALA A 12 11.89 -21.03 -5.69
N ARG A 13 12.04 -21.90 -6.70
CA ARG A 13 11.14 -21.94 -7.86
C ARG A 13 9.73 -22.37 -7.47
N GLU A 14 9.60 -23.43 -6.67
CA GLU A 14 8.29 -23.91 -6.21
C GLU A 14 7.55 -22.84 -5.42
N ARG A 15 8.22 -22.18 -4.48
CA ARG A 15 7.62 -21.07 -3.71
C ARG A 15 7.22 -19.89 -4.59
N ARG A 16 8.03 -19.55 -5.59
CA ARG A 16 7.68 -18.51 -6.56
C ARG A 16 6.44 -18.91 -7.36
N ASN A 17 6.35 -20.15 -7.84
CA ASN A 17 5.18 -20.61 -8.59
C ASN A 17 3.91 -20.53 -7.73
N ARG A 18 3.98 -21.03 -6.48
CA ARG A 18 2.87 -20.95 -5.52
C ARG A 18 2.44 -19.51 -5.25
N LEU A 19 3.39 -18.59 -5.06
CA LEU A 19 3.12 -17.16 -4.87
C LEU A 19 2.32 -16.59 -6.05
N LEU A 20 2.74 -16.91 -7.28
CA LEU A 20 2.07 -16.45 -8.50
C LEU A 20 0.67 -17.06 -8.68
N GLU A 21 0.51 -18.35 -8.35
CA GLU A 21 -0.79 -19.03 -8.38
C GLU A 21 -1.78 -18.41 -7.38
N THR A 22 -1.35 -18.16 -6.14
CA THR A 22 -2.18 -17.50 -5.12
C THR A 22 -2.53 -16.06 -5.50
N ALA A 23 -1.59 -15.33 -6.12
CA ALA A 23 -1.86 -13.98 -6.64
C ALA A 23 -2.91 -14.03 -7.77
N ALA A 24 -2.78 -14.96 -8.72
CA ALA A 24 -3.72 -15.15 -9.81
C ALA A 24 -5.12 -15.55 -9.33
N ALA A 25 -5.21 -16.29 -8.21
CA ALA A 25 -6.46 -16.64 -7.57
C ALA A 25 -7.12 -15.49 -6.78
N ALA A 26 -6.46 -14.32 -6.68
CA ALA A 26 -6.89 -13.19 -5.84
C ALA A 26 -6.99 -13.55 -4.34
N GLU A 27 -6.16 -14.48 -3.88
CA GLU A 27 -6.13 -14.96 -2.50
C GLU A 27 -4.88 -14.48 -1.74
N LEU A 28 -3.96 -13.80 -2.43
CA LEU A 28 -2.71 -13.33 -1.84
C LEU A 28 -2.92 -12.01 -1.10
N SER A 29 -2.79 -12.03 0.23
CA SER A 29 -2.76 -10.79 1.00
C SER A 29 -1.44 -10.03 0.79
N ILE A 30 -1.48 -8.70 0.92
CA ILE A 30 -0.29 -7.85 0.80
C ILE A 30 0.78 -8.26 1.82
N THR A 31 0.38 -8.49 3.08
CA THR A 31 1.27 -8.87 4.18
C THR A 31 2.02 -10.17 3.91
N GLU A 32 1.28 -11.21 3.49
CA GLU A 32 1.86 -12.51 3.18
C GLU A 32 2.70 -12.44 1.91
N GLY A 33 2.22 -11.75 0.88
CA GLY A 33 2.93 -11.54 -0.37
C GLY A 33 4.31 -10.93 -0.16
N VAL A 34 4.41 -9.85 0.61
CA VAL A 34 5.71 -9.20 0.90
C VAL A 34 6.64 -10.11 1.69
N ARG A 35 6.12 -10.83 2.68
CA ARG A 35 6.90 -11.78 3.48
C ARG A 35 7.44 -12.93 2.62
N GLU A 36 6.60 -13.51 1.77
CA GLU A 36 6.97 -14.60 0.86
C GLU A 36 7.97 -14.15 -0.19
N MET A 37 7.76 -12.99 -0.82
CA MET A 37 8.71 -12.38 -1.75
C MET A 37 10.09 -12.22 -1.11
N ARG A 38 10.16 -11.67 0.10
CA ARG A 38 11.43 -11.52 0.83
C ARG A 38 12.09 -12.87 1.11
N ALA A 39 11.30 -13.86 1.53
CA ALA A 39 11.80 -15.18 1.85
C ALA A 39 12.34 -15.93 0.63
N ILE A 40 11.66 -15.83 -0.53
CA ILE A 40 12.15 -16.35 -1.82
C ILE A 40 13.46 -15.69 -2.24
N ALA A 41 13.60 -14.38 -2.00
CA ALA A 41 14.84 -13.65 -2.26
C ALA A 41 15.99 -14.01 -1.29
N GLY A 42 15.71 -14.71 -0.19
CA GLY A 42 16.70 -15.07 0.83
C GLY A 42 17.22 -13.87 1.64
N MET A 43 16.51 -12.74 1.64
CA MET A 43 16.98 -11.47 2.20
C MET A 43 16.46 -11.20 3.62
N THR A 44 17.20 -10.41 4.40
CA THR A 44 16.65 -9.77 5.61
C THR A 44 15.67 -8.66 5.23
N GLN A 45 14.95 -8.10 6.22
CA GLN A 45 14.03 -6.99 5.96
C GLN A 45 14.80 -5.77 5.44
N GLU A 46 15.98 -5.50 5.97
CA GLU A 46 16.86 -4.38 5.58
C GLU A 46 17.44 -4.56 4.18
N GLU A 47 17.90 -5.78 3.87
CA GLU A 47 18.41 -6.12 2.54
C GLU A 47 17.33 -6.01 1.48
N PHE A 48 16.14 -6.56 1.77
CA PHE A 48 15.01 -6.52 0.86
C PHE A 48 14.50 -5.10 0.65
N ALA A 49 14.40 -4.31 1.73
CA ALA A 49 14.03 -2.90 1.66
C ALA A 49 14.99 -2.11 0.76
N ARG A 50 16.30 -2.26 0.99
CA ARG A 50 17.34 -1.63 0.16
C ARG A 50 17.24 -2.08 -1.30
N HIS A 51 17.05 -3.38 -1.54
CA HIS A 51 16.91 -3.93 -2.89
C HIS A 51 15.65 -3.43 -3.62
N ARG A 52 14.57 -3.13 -2.90
CA ARG A 52 13.35 -2.55 -3.46
C ARG A 52 13.32 -1.03 -3.45
N GLY A 53 14.32 -0.35 -2.88
CA GLY A 53 14.35 1.12 -2.81
C GLY A 53 13.34 1.72 -1.83
N VAL A 54 13.03 1.01 -0.74
CA VAL A 54 12.12 1.46 0.33
C VAL A 54 12.81 1.38 1.69
N SER A 55 12.22 1.97 2.74
CA SER A 55 12.79 1.87 4.09
C SER A 55 12.51 0.52 4.75
N ALA A 56 13.41 0.05 5.61
CA ALA A 56 13.20 -1.17 6.40
C ALA A 56 11.97 -1.08 7.31
N ARG A 57 11.64 0.14 7.78
CA ARG A 57 10.41 0.41 8.54
C ARG A 57 9.16 0.12 7.72
N VAL A 58 9.14 0.46 6.43
CA VAL A 58 8.03 0.17 5.53
C VAL A 58 7.86 -1.34 5.38
N ILE A 59 8.92 -2.08 5.06
CA ILE A 59 8.84 -3.56 4.94
C ILE A 59 8.36 -4.19 6.25
N LYS A 60 8.94 -3.80 7.39
CA LYS A 60 8.53 -4.30 8.71
C LYS A 60 7.07 -3.99 9.02
N GLY A 61 6.63 -2.76 8.77
CA GLY A 61 5.24 -2.35 9.00
C GLY A 61 4.26 -3.10 8.10
N ILE A 62 4.61 -3.33 6.82
CA ILE A 62 3.80 -4.14 5.91
C ILE A 62 3.71 -5.59 6.41
N GLU A 63 4.84 -6.22 6.76
CA GLU A 63 4.87 -7.60 7.26
C GLU A 63 4.13 -7.81 8.59
N LEU A 64 3.90 -6.74 9.36
CA LEU A 64 3.11 -6.73 10.59
C LEU A 64 1.63 -6.33 10.36
N GLY A 65 1.25 -5.91 9.15
CA GLY A 65 -0.08 -5.36 8.87
C GLY A 65 -0.34 -3.99 9.51
N GLN A 66 0.71 -3.26 9.86
CA GLN A 66 0.66 -1.97 10.58
C GLN A 66 0.98 -0.76 9.68
N ALA A 67 1.39 -0.99 8.43
CA ALA A 67 1.70 0.07 7.48
C ALA A 67 0.52 0.38 6.55
N ASN A 68 0.45 1.64 6.10
CA ASN A 68 -0.41 2.07 5.00
C ASN A 68 0.47 2.52 3.80
N PRO A 69 1.05 1.58 3.04
CA PRO A 69 1.90 1.92 1.90
C PRO A 69 1.06 2.44 0.72
N THR A 70 1.65 3.33 -0.09
CA THR A 70 1.03 3.74 -1.36
C THR A 70 1.04 2.59 -2.37
N VAL A 71 0.14 2.66 -3.36
CA VAL A 71 0.14 1.71 -4.49
C VAL A 71 1.48 1.70 -5.22
N ALA A 72 2.11 2.88 -5.37
CA ALA A 72 3.44 3.00 -5.97
C ALA A 72 4.50 2.17 -5.20
N THR A 73 4.51 2.26 -3.87
CA THR A 73 5.41 1.46 -3.02
C THR A 73 5.13 -0.04 -3.15
N LEU A 74 3.85 -0.44 -3.19
CA LEU A 74 3.49 -1.85 -3.35
C LEU A 74 3.92 -2.40 -4.72
N ASN A 75 3.68 -1.65 -5.80
CA ASN A 75 4.14 -1.99 -7.14
C ASN A 75 5.66 -2.05 -7.19
N GLN A 76 6.35 -1.10 -6.56
CA GLN A 76 7.80 -1.13 -6.44
C GLN A 76 8.26 -2.40 -5.72
N ILE A 77 7.54 -2.95 -4.76
CA ILE A 77 7.91 -4.23 -4.13
C ILE A 77 7.60 -5.42 -5.07
N GLY A 78 6.41 -5.47 -5.64
CA GLY A 78 5.91 -6.59 -6.45
C GLY A 78 6.56 -6.77 -7.82
N GLN A 79 7.00 -5.69 -8.47
CA GLN A 79 7.44 -5.69 -9.87
C GLN A 79 8.57 -6.68 -10.16
N PHE A 80 9.50 -6.89 -9.23
CA PHE A 80 10.60 -7.86 -9.38
C PHE A 80 10.14 -9.33 -9.42
N PHE A 81 8.95 -9.59 -8.90
CA PHE A 81 8.31 -10.89 -8.95
C PHE A 81 7.32 -11.01 -10.12
N GLY A 82 7.16 -9.96 -10.93
CA GLY A 82 6.15 -9.90 -11.99
C GLY A 82 4.75 -9.66 -11.45
N LEU A 83 4.62 -9.00 -10.30
CA LEU A 83 3.35 -8.69 -9.66
C LEU A 83 3.11 -7.18 -9.62
N GLU A 84 1.85 -6.79 -9.77
CA GLU A 84 1.36 -5.44 -9.57
C GLU A 84 0.04 -5.48 -8.78
N VAL A 85 -0.31 -4.37 -8.13
CA VAL A 85 -1.56 -4.22 -7.41
C VAL A 85 -2.67 -3.84 -8.40
N GLY A 86 -3.82 -4.51 -8.30
CA GLY A 86 -4.99 -4.25 -9.12
C GLY A 86 -6.31 -4.55 -8.41
N PHE A 87 -7.42 -4.20 -9.06
CA PHE A 87 -8.77 -4.52 -8.57
C PHE A 87 -9.09 -6.01 -8.81
N VAL A 88 -9.75 -6.64 -7.84
CA VAL A 88 -10.26 -8.01 -7.94
C VAL A 88 -11.76 -8.02 -7.63
N PRO A 89 -12.53 -9.01 -8.15
CA PRO A 89 -13.93 -9.13 -7.80
C PRO A 89 -14.12 -9.24 -6.29
N ILE A 90 -15.10 -8.53 -5.73
CA ILE A 90 -15.48 -8.70 -4.33
C ILE A 90 -16.07 -10.10 -4.18
N ARG A 91 -15.28 -11.03 -3.65
CA ARG A 91 -15.76 -12.35 -3.25
C ARG A 91 -16.54 -12.17 -1.95
N ARG A 92 -17.86 -12.06 -2.04
CA ARG A 92 -18.70 -12.25 -0.86
C ARG A 92 -18.54 -13.72 -0.47
N ALA A 93 -17.77 -13.98 0.58
CA ALA A 93 -17.91 -15.24 1.29
C ALA A 93 -19.39 -15.31 1.68
N THR A 94 -20.13 -16.24 1.09
CA THR A 94 -21.47 -16.58 1.55
C THR A 94 -21.31 -17.11 2.96
N ALA A 95 -21.35 -16.20 3.93
CA ALA A 95 -21.24 -16.53 5.32
C ALA A 95 -22.51 -17.31 5.70
N LEU A 96 -22.30 -18.57 6.10
CA LEU A 96 -23.14 -19.33 7.03
C LEU A 96 -24.54 -19.73 6.52
N VAL A 97 -24.59 -20.74 5.65
CA VAL A 97 -25.63 -21.79 5.78
C VAL A 97 -24.93 -23.15 5.81
N GLN A 98 -24.10 -23.36 6.83
CA GLN A 98 -24.18 -24.64 7.51
C GLN A 98 -25.39 -24.49 8.42
N ALA A 99 -26.55 -24.88 7.91
CA ALA A 99 -27.66 -25.20 8.76
C ALA A 99 -27.15 -26.27 9.74
N GLU A 100 -27.03 -25.88 11.01
CA GLU A 100 -27.11 -26.86 12.09
C GLU A 100 -28.34 -27.74 11.79
N PRO A 101 -28.20 -29.06 11.58
CA PRO A 101 -29.38 -29.88 11.47
C PRO A 101 -30.08 -29.83 12.83
N ALA A 102 -31.23 -29.17 12.82
CA ALA A 102 -32.15 -29.12 13.93
C ALA A 102 -32.41 -30.53 14.49
N SER A 103 -31.98 -30.76 15.73
CA SER A 103 -32.48 -31.84 16.57
C SER A 103 -32.93 -31.25 17.92
N GLN A 104 -34.05 -30.52 17.85
CA GLN A 104 -35.19 -30.43 18.78
C GLN A 104 -35.03 -30.10 20.28
N PRO A 105 -36.06 -29.48 20.89
CA PRO A 105 -36.04 -28.92 22.24
C PRO A 105 -36.35 -29.97 23.32
N THR A 106 -35.70 -29.86 24.49
CA THR A 106 -36.19 -30.53 25.71
C THR A 106 -36.94 -29.52 26.60
N PRO A 107 -38.10 -29.89 27.16
CA PRO A 107 -38.94 -29.01 27.93
C PRO A 107 -38.47 -28.88 29.39
N ALA A 108 -38.90 -27.77 29.99
CA ALA A 108 -39.10 -27.55 31.42
C ALA A 108 -37.85 -27.60 32.32
N ASP A 109 -37.41 -26.42 32.74
CA ASP A 109 -37.60 -26.09 34.15
C ASP A 109 -37.88 -24.61 34.35
N SER A 110 -39.01 -24.39 35.01
CA SER A 110 -39.63 -23.11 35.30
C SER A 110 -38.90 -22.41 36.44
N ILE A 111 -38.14 -21.35 36.15
CA ILE A 111 -37.88 -20.29 37.14
C ILE A 111 -37.84 -18.92 36.44
N HIS A 112 -38.88 -18.13 36.69
CA HIS A 112 -38.91 -16.67 36.52
C HIS A 112 -39.20 -16.07 37.91
N PRO A 113 -39.01 -14.77 38.17
CA PRO A 113 -38.09 -13.77 37.59
C PRO A 113 -37.37 -13.02 38.78
N PRO A 114 -37.04 -11.69 38.84
CA PRO A 114 -37.54 -10.51 38.12
C PRO A 114 -36.50 -9.73 37.31
N SER A 115 -37.01 -9.23 36.18
CA SER A 115 -36.77 -7.91 35.61
C SER A 115 -36.01 -6.93 36.53
N SER A 116 -34.83 -6.49 36.09
CA SER A 116 -34.33 -5.16 36.40
C SER A 116 -33.97 -4.46 35.08
N THR A 117 -34.93 -3.68 34.61
CA THR A 117 -34.70 -2.54 33.73
C THR A 117 -33.64 -1.62 34.37
N VAL A 118 -32.41 -1.64 33.86
CA VAL A 118 -31.59 -0.43 33.83
C VAL A 118 -31.93 0.29 32.54
N THR A 119 -33.01 1.09 32.60
CA THR A 119 -33.28 2.14 31.62
C THR A 119 -32.27 3.26 31.86
N GLY A 120 -31.02 3.03 31.50
CA GLY A 120 -30.07 4.10 31.26
C GLY A 120 -30.40 4.70 29.91
N LYS A 121 -30.85 5.97 29.87
CA LYS A 121 -30.95 6.74 28.63
C LYS A 121 -29.53 6.98 28.09
N PHE A 122 -28.92 5.97 27.48
CA PHE A 122 -27.71 6.16 26.69
C PHE A 122 -28.16 6.79 25.38
N LYS A 123 -28.21 8.12 25.36
CA LYS A 123 -28.43 8.90 24.14
C LYS A 123 -27.24 8.60 23.23
N MET A 124 -27.42 7.69 22.28
CA MET A 124 -26.42 7.46 21.25
C MET A 124 -26.09 8.79 20.58
N PRO A 125 -24.81 9.17 20.49
CA PRO A 125 -24.42 10.33 19.72
C PRO A 125 -24.93 10.16 18.29
N SER A 126 -25.47 11.22 17.70
CA SER A 126 -25.91 11.18 16.31
C SER A 126 -24.74 10.76 15.41
N GLN A 127 -25.04 10.19 14.24
CA GLN A 127 -24.01 9.85 13.24
C GLN A 127 -23.03 11.01 13.00
N GLU A 128 -23.51 12.25 13.03
CA GLU A 128 -22.71 13.47 12.92
C GLU A 128 -21.81 13.70 14.15
N GLN A 129 -22.29 13.44 15.36
CA GLN A 129 -21.48 13.51 16.58
C GLN A 129 -20.42 12.41 16.62
N ILE A 130 -20.74 11.20 16.14
CA ILE A 130 -19.79 10.10 16.00
C ILE A 130 -18.73 10.45 14.96
N GLN A 131 -19.12 10.98 13.80
CA GLN A 131 -18.19 11.42 12.76
C GLN A 131 -17.29 12.56 13.25
N LYS A 132 -17.85 13.56 13.93
CA LYS A 132 -17.09 14.69 14.47
C LYS A 132 -16.11 14.25 15.56
N LEU A 133 -16.52 13.31 16.41
CA LEU A 133 -15.66 12.72 17.44
C LEU A 133 -14.56 11.83 16.85
N ALA A 134 -14.88 11.03 15.83
CA ALA A 134 -13.90 10.23 15.11
C ALA A 134 -12.88 11.11 14.38
N TYR A 135 -13.34 12.20 13.73
CA TYR A 135 -12.48 13.15 13.03
C TYR A 135 -11.54 13.90 13.98
N THR A 136 -12.05 14.38 15.12
CA THR A 136 -11.20 15.02 16.15
C THR A 136 -10.22 14.04 16.81
N MET A 137 -10.61 12.79 17.05
CA MET A 137 -9.66 11.77 17.54
C MET A 137 -8.56 11.47 16.51
N LEU A 138 -8.91 11.41 15.22
CA LEU A 138 -7.95 11.20 14.14
C LEU A 138 -6.99 12.40 13.99
N GLU A 139 -7.52 13.63 14.03
CA GLU A 139 -6.74 14.86 13.94
C GLU A 139 -5.79 15.04 15.13
N ASN A 140 -6.23 14.72 16.35
CA ASN A 140 -5.38 14.81 17.54
C ASN A 140 -4.30 13.73 17.53
N ALA A 141 -4.63 12.50 17.12
CA ALA A 141 -3.64 11.43 16.96
C ALA A 141 -2.63 11.77 15.86
N PHE A 142 -3.07 12.40 14.77
CA PHE A 142 -2.21 12.85 13.68
C PHE A 142 -1.33 14.03 14.09
N ARG A 143 -1.88 15.02 14.81
CA ARG A 143 -1.14 16.16 15.37
C ARG A 143 -0.11 15.71 16.40
N GLU A 144 -0.47 14.78 17.29
CA GLU A 144 0.48 14.19 18.21
C GLU A 144 1.59 13.42 17.49
N ALA A 145 1.27 12.67 16.43
CA ALA A 145 2.26 12.00 15.61
C ALA A 145 3.17 12.97 14.85
N PHE A 146 2.64 14.13 14.45
CA PHE A 146 3.36 15.22 13.80
C PHE A 146 4.30 15.96 14.78
N GLU A 147 3.81 16.32 15.97
CA GLU A 147 4.62 16.96 17.02
C GLU A 147 5.69 16.01 17.60
N LYS A 148 5.41 14.69 17.66
CA LYS A 148 6.36 13.66 18.12
C LYS A 148 7.39 13.24 17.04
N GLY A 149 7.55 14.03 15.98
CA GLY A 149 8.73 13.98 15.11
C GLY A 149 8.64 13.02 13.93
N PHE A 150 7.45 12.77 13.38
CA PHE A 150 7.32 12.05 12.11
C PHE A 150 7.70 12.96 10.93
N ARG A 151 9.00 13.02 10.60
CA ARG A 151 9.48 13.56 9.32
C ARG A 151 9.28 12.50 8.23
N ILE A 152 8.15 12.53 7.54
CA ILE A 152 8.05 12.05 6.16
C ILE A 152 8.02 13.29 5.28
N GLY A 153 8.95 13.35 4.33
CA GLY A 153 9.24 14.51 3.49
C GLY A 153 7.99 15.12 2.87
N MET A 154 7.70 16.34 3.28
CA MET A 154 6.78 17.27 2.62
C MET A 154 7.57 18.42 1.98
N ASP A 155 8.89 18.26 1.84
CA ASP A 155 9.79 19.28 1.27
C ASP A 155 9.68 19.35 -0.27
N ASP A 156 9.12 18.34 -0.92
CA ASP A 156 8.95 18.32 -2.38
C ASP A 156 7.62 18.93 -2.86
N ALA A 157 6.65 19.17 -1.97
CA ALA A 157 5.34 19.71 -2.35
C ALA A 157 5.34 21.23 -2.55
N ALA A 158 6.19 21.95 -1.82
CA ALA A 158 6.34 23.41 -1.97
C ALA A 158 7.08 23.77 -3.27
N ALA A 159 8.06 22.95 -3.68
CA ALA A 159 8.81 23.17 -4.92
C ALA A 159 8.00 22.94 -6.20
N MET A 160 6.91 22.16 -6.16
CA MET A 160 6.07 21.91 -7.33
C MET A 160 5.00 22.98 -7.59
N LEU A 161 4.73 23.87 -6.61
CA LEU A 161 3.70 24.91 -6.73
C LEU A 161 4.26 26.28 -7.12
N GLU A 162 5.59 26.45 -7.22
CA GLU A 162 6.22 27.73 -7.60
C GLU A 162 6.58 27.83 -9.11
N GLU A 163 6.34 26.79 -9.90
CA GLU A 163 6.56 26.84 -11.37
C GLU A 163 5.31 27.29 -12.15
N ALA A 164 4.18 27.56 -11.48
CA ALA A 164 2.90 27.87 -12.13
C ALA A 164 2.59 29.37 -12.28
N ASP A 165 3.46 30.27 -11.84
CA ASP A 165 3.21 31.74 -11.87
C ASP A 165 4.33 32.56 -12.51
N LYS A 166 5.07 31.99 -13.47
CA LYS A 166 5.97 32.78 -14.32
C LYS A 166 5.13 33.50 -15.39
N PRO A 167 5.15 34.84 -15.45
CA PRO A 167 4.41 35.57 -16.48
C PRO A 167 4.98 35.27 -17.86
N ALA A 168 4.09 35.02 -18.82
CA ALA A 168 4.41 34.88 -20.22
C ALA A 168 5.17 36.14 -20.69
N VAL A 169 6.46 35.99 -20.97
CA VAL A 169 7.25 37.06 -21.57
C VAL A 169 6.80 37.19 -23.02
N SER A 170 5.95 38.19 -23.23
CA SER A 170 5.67 38.84 -24.50
C SER A 170 6.99 39.22 -25.19
N GLY A 171 7.22 38.66 -26.38
CA GLY A 171 8.32 39.04 -27.27
C GLY A 171 7.97 38.71 -28.71
N CYS A 172 7.44 39.71 -29.39
CA CYS A 172 7.07 39.73 -30.80
C CYS A 172 8.19 39.28 -31.75
N ASP A 173 7.75 38.73 -32.89
CA ASP A 173 8.28 38.89 -34.25
C ASP A 173 9.80 38.81 -34.47
N LYS A 174 10.28 37.79 -35.19
CA LYS A 174 10.80 37.93 -36.58
C LYS A 174 10.79 36.59 -37.35
N GLU A 175 10.25 36.67 -38.57
CA GLU A 175 10.26 35.70 -39.67
C GLU A 175 11.68 35.24 -40.13
N PRO A 176 11.77 34.16 -40.93
CA PRO A 176 13.00 33.41 -41.18
C PRO A 176 13.86 34.04 -42.28
N GLN A 177 15.19 34.05 -42.08
CA GLN A 177 16.14 34.32 -43.15
C GLN A 177 16.89 33.05 -43.48
N ASP A 178 16.51 32.53 -44.63
CA ASP A 178 17.17 31.51 -45.42
C ASP A 178 18.46 32.12 -46.00
N THR A 179 19.64 31.64 -45.58
CA THR A 179 20.89 31.86 -46.33
C THR A 179 21.75 30.60 -46.29
N ASN A 180 21.46 29.72 -47.25
CA ASN A 180 22.43 29.05 -48.12
C ASN A 180 23.89 29.55 -47.99
N ALA A 181 24.80 28.73 -47.43
CA ALA A 181 26.22 28.67 -47.83
C ALA A 181 27.03 27.70 -46.94
N TYR A 182 27.23 26.44 -47.37
CA TYR A 182 28.56 25.84 -47.17
C TYR A 182 28.96 24.93 -48.34
N LYS A 183 30.15 25.23 -48.84
CA LYS A 183 30.69 24.94 -50.16
C LYS A 183 31.06 23.48 -50.38
N LYS A 184 30.87 23.03 -51.63
CA LYS A 184 31.64 21.98 -52.31
C LYS A 184 33.11 22.40 -52.53
N GLY A 185 34.00 21.41 -52.55
CA GLY A 185 35.28 21.42 -53.29
C GLY A 185 36.52 21.37 -52.39
N LYS A 186 37.23 20.23 -52.28
CA LYS A 186 38.19 19.57 -53.20
C LYS A 186 39.66 19.94 -52.92
N ALA A 187 40.48 18.88 -52.89
CA ALA A 187 41.96 18.80 -52.98
C ALA A 187 42.75 19.33 -51.76
N GLY A 188 43.83 18.72 -51.27
CA GLY A 188 44.66 17.60 -51.72
C GLY A 188 46.10 17.83 -51.23
N ARG A 189 46.88 16.74 -51.04
CA ARG A 189 48.31 16.65 -50.61
C ARG A 189 48.58 16.99 -49.14
N SER A 190 49.43 16.27 -48.43
CA SER A 190 50.64 15.51 -48.82
C SER A 190 50.59 14.03 -48.47
#